data_AF-A0A2W4J5J5-F1
#
_entry.id   AF-A0A2W4J5J5-F1
#
_cell.length_a   1.000
_cell.length_b   1.000
_cell.length_c   1.000
_cell.angle_alpha   90.00
_cell.angle_beta   90.00
_cell.angle_gamma   90.00
#
_symmetry.space_group_name_H-M   'P 1'
#
loop_
_entity.id
_entity.type
_entity.pdbx_description
1 polymer ?
#
loop_
_entity_poly.entity_id
_entity_poly.type
_entity_poly.pdbx_seq_one_letter_code
_entity_poly.pdbx_strand_id
1 'polypeptide(L)'
;PEGVAEGFRQIAVPNMANAVKKISVQKGHDVTRYALTTFGGAGGQHACAVADALGIRTVLVPPMAGVLSALGIGLADLTAIRQRSVEVAVTGEGVARAAEVAEELAEKAIAELGKHQGDVDVTRRAHLRYDGTDTTVAVQLGSADGMTAEFERLHKAQFSFLMDRPLIIEAVSVEATARSAEATLPTVQRTEPAAPIGTVRLYADGWHDARLYQRESLAVDQVVEGPAIITEANSTTVVDPGWRARCIEQGHLVVERVRTQESAEVGTEADPVLLEIFNNLFMSIAEQMGVALESTAQSVNIKERLDFSCALFDPDGHLIANAPHIPVHLGSMGTSVQEVIRRRAGDMRPGDVYAVNDPYHGGTHLPDVTVITPVFASDDPHDPGEILFYVASRGHHAEIGGLTPGSMPASSTHIDHEGVLFDNWLLARDGRFREEETRKLLTSARYPSRDPDTNLADLRAQIAANAKGVAEVRAMIDHFGLDVVQAYMRHVQDNAEEAVRRVIDRLHDGENRNEMDSGAVIPARFPCDRANRPAE
;
A
#
# COMPACT_ATOMS: atom_id res chain seq x y z
N PRO A 1 26.83 11.27 20.34
CA PRO A 1 25.48 10.83 20.79
C PRO A 1 24.37 11.36 19.88
N GLU A 2 24.57 12.56 19.38
CA GLU A 2 23.78 13.34 18.43
C GLU A 2 23.54 12.57 17.14
N GLY A 3 24.58 11.99 16.52
CA GLY A 3 24.43 11.18 15.30
C GLY A 3 23.56 9.94 15.48
N VAL A 4 23.57 9.31 16.66
CA VAL A 4 22.68 8.18 16.96
C VAL A 4 21.24 8.66 17.15
N ALA A 5 21.04 9.79 17.83
CA ALA A 5 19.72 10.40 17.99
C ALA A 5 19.12 10.83 16.63
N GLU A 6 19.96 11.39 15.75
CA GLU A 6 19.58 11.72 14.38
C GLU A 6 19.22 10.46 13.59
N GLY A 7 19.99 9.37 13.72
CA GLY A 7 19.64 8.08 13.13
C GLY A 7 18.26 7.57 13.56
N PHE A 8 17.89 7.68 14.84
CA PHE A 8 16.53 7.35 15.28
C PHE A 8 15.46 8.21 14.61
N ARG A 9 15.71 9.52 14.45
CA ARG A 9 14.80 10.42 13.73
C ARG A 9 14.69 10.05 12.25
N GLN A 10 15.81 9.76 11.60
CA GLN A 10 15.88 9.36 10.19
C GLN A 10 15.24 8.00 9.92
N ILE A 11 15.10 7.11 10.91
CA ILE A 11 14.32 5.87 10.82
C ILE A 11 12.83 6.13 11.09
N ALA A 12 12.52 6.94 12.10
CA ALA A 12 11.13 7.20 12.50
C ALA A 12 10.34 7.97 11.42
N VAL A 13 10.98 8.93 10.73
CA VAL A 13 10.34 9.78 9.71
C VAL A 13 9.81 8.96 8.52
N PRO A 14 10.60 8.10 7.86
CA PRO A 14 10.11 7.19 6.82
C PRO A 14 8.98 6.27 7.29
N ASN A 15 9.04 5.76 8.51
CA ASN A 15 7.95 4.92 9.06
C ASN A 15 6.64 5.69 9.19
N MET A 16 6.69 6.93 9.70
CA MET A 16 5.52 7.82 9.75
C MET A 16 5.01 8.17 8.36
N ALA A 17 5.91 8.50 7.42
CA ALA A 17 5.55 8.79 6.04
C ALA A 17 4.90 7.59 5.33
N ASN A 18 5.44 6.37 5.53
CA ASN A 18 4.90 5.13 4.98
C ASN A 18 3.49 4.84 5.52
N ALA A 19 3.22 5.09 6.80
CA ALA A 19 1.89 4.94 7.36
C ALA A 19 0.87 5.89 6.69
N VAL A 20 1.26 7.15 6.44
CA VAL A 20 0.43 8.12 5.70
C VAL A 20 0.24 7.66 4.26
N LYS A 21 1.32 7.28 3.57
CA LYS A 21 1.28 6.81 2.17
C LYS A 21 0.40 5.57 2.02
N LYS A 22 0.50 4.59 2.90
CA LYS A 22 -0.31 3.35 2.89
C LYS A 22 -1.80 3.65 2.88
N ILE A 23 -2.27 4.53 3.77
CA ILE A 23 -3.69 4.90 3.86
C ILE A 23 -4.13 5.74 2.66
N SER A 24 -3.32 6.71 2.23
CA SER A 24 -3.66 7.60 1.12
C SER A 24 -3.65 6.88 -0.23
N VAL A 25 -2.70 5.98 -0.46
CA VAL A 25 -2.59 5.16 -1.66
C VAL A 25 -3.70 4.12 -1.72
N GLN A 26 -4.06 3.48 -0.59
CA GLN A 26 -5.24 2.59 -0.50
C GLN A 26 -6.53 3.26 -1.00
N LYS A 27 -6.59 4.60 -0.92
CA LYS A 27 -7.73 5.41 -1.37
C LYS A 27 -7.51 6.11 -2.72
N GLY A 28 -6.38 5.86 -3.40
CA GLY A 28 -6.07 6.42 -4.73
C GLY A 28 -5.69 7.91 -4.73
N HIS A 29 -5.19 8.47 -3.62
CA HIS A 29 -4.84 9.88 -3.52
C HIS A 29 -3.34 10.15 -3.76
N ASP A 30 -3.05 11.14 -4.61
CA ASP A 30 -1.71 11.74 -4.77
C ASP A 30 -1.43 12.71 -3.62
N VAL A 31 -0.66 12.26 -2.63
CA VAL A 31 -0.35 13.02 -1.40
C VAL A 31 0.38 14.34 -1.66
N THR A 32 1.13 14.46 -2.74
CA THR A 32 1.96 15.65 -3.04
C THR A 32 1.14 16.91 -3.31
N ARG A 33 -0.16 16.72 -3.65
CA ARG A 33 -1.11 17.81 -3.93
C ARG A 33 -1.81 18.35 -2.69
N TYR A 34 -1.60 17.74 -1.53
CA TYR A 34 -2.27 18.10 -0.28
C TYR A 34 -1.33 18.84 0.67
N ALA A 35 -1.92 19.54 1.65
CA ALA A 35 -1.19 20.01 2.82
C ALA A 35 -1.18 18.92 3.89
N LEU A 36 -0.04 18.72 4.55
CA LEU A 36 0.06 17.83 5.71
C LEU A 36 -0.47 18.56 6.95
N THR A 37 -1.65 18.18 7.45
CA THR A 37 -2.13 18.68 8.74
C THR A 37 -1.51 17.86 9.86
N THR A 38 -0.83 18.52 10.80
CA THR A 38 -0.19 17.86 11.95
C THR A 38 -0.86 18.23 13.27
N PHE A 39 -1.01 17.24 14.14
CA PHE A 39 -1.61 17.38 15.47
C PHE A 39 -1.05 16.34 16.45
N GLY A 40 -1.50 16.40 17.70
CA GLY A 40 -0.92 15.68 18.82
C GLY A 40 0.32 16.40 19.36
N GLY A 41 0.67 16.14 20.63
CA GLY A 41 1.72 16.89 21.32
C GLY A 41 3.10 16.83 20.66
N ALA A 42 3.40 15.74 19.94
CA ALA A 42 4.67 15.51 19.25
C ALA A 42 4.60 15.72 17.72
N GLY A 43 3.41 15.89 17.14
CA GLY A 43 3.26 15.91 15.68
C GLY A 43 4.04 17.03 15.00
N GLY A 44 4.05 18.22 15.61
CA GLY A 44 4.79 19.38 15.11
C GLY A 44 6.31 19.23 15.13
N GLN A 45 6.86 18.24 15.84
CA GLN A 45 8.31 18.03 15.98
C GLN A 45 8.92 17.33 14.74
N HIS A 46 8.11 16.55 14.01
CA HIS A 46 8.54 15.79 12.84
C HIS A 46 7.89 16.25 11.54
N ALA A 47 7.03 17.28 11.58
CA ALA A 47 6.15 17.61 10.48
C ALA A 47 6.88 18.01 9.20
N CYS A 48 7.96 18.80 9.30
CA CYS A 48 8.78 19.21 8.15
C CYS A 48 9.44 17.99 7.48
N ALA A 49 10.12 17.15 8.26
CA ALA A 49 10.78 15.95 7.76
C ALA A 49 9.81 14.90 7.17
N VAL A 50 8.64 14.72 7.80
CA VAL A 50 7.59 13.83 7.25
C VAL A 50 7.01 14.39 5.96
N ALA A 51 6.78 15.70 5.89
CA ALA A 51 6.32 16.35 4.66
C ALA A 51 7.35 16.18 3.53
N ASP A 52 8.64 16.32 3.84
CA ASP A 52 9.73 16.10 2.88
C ASP A 52 9.75 14.67 2.34
N ALA A 53 9.66 13.67 3.22
CA ALA A 53 9.59 12.27 2.82
C ALA A 53 8.34 11.94 1.96
N LEU A 54 7.26 12.72 2.11
CA LEU A 54 6.02 12.57 1.33
C LEU A 54 6.00 13.44 0.05
N GLY A 55 7.01 14.28 -0.18
CA GLY A 55 7.00 15.26 -1.28
C GLY A 55 5.96 16.38 -1.09
N ILE A 56 5.46 16.58 0.13
CA ILE A 56 4.49 17.61 0.49
C ILE A 56 5.23 18.91 0.79
N ARG A 57 4.76 20.03 0.23
CA ARG A 57 5.42 21.34 0.35
C ARG A 57 4.83 22.25 1.43
N THR A 58 3.68 21.86 1.98
CA THR A 58 2.92 22.69 2.91
C THR A 58 2.46 21.84 4.10
N VAL A 59 2.77 22.30 5.30
CA VAL A 59 2.28 21.75 6.56
C VAL A 59 1.33 22.76 7.19
N LEU A 60 0.18 22.28 7.65
CA LEU A 60 -0.75 23.06 8.45
C LEU A 60 -0.67 22.61 9.91
N VAL A 61 -0.36 23.53 10.81
CA VAL A 61 -0.40 23.30 12.26
C VAL A 61 -1.54 24.12 12.87
N PRO A 62 -2.68 23.51 13.22
CA PRO A 62 -3.77 24.23 13.89
C PRO A 62 -3.38 24.74 15.28
N PRO A 63 -4.04 25.79 15.80
CA PRO A 63 -3.92 26.14 17.21
C PRO A 63 -4.40 24.96 18.07
N MET A 64 -3.82 24.79 19.25
CA MET A 64 -4.16 23.67 20.14
C MET A 64 -3.89 22.29 19.49
N ALA A 65 -2.94 22.20 18.56
CA ALA A 65 -2.56 20.96 17.88
C ALA A 65 -2.35 19.81 18.87
N GLY A 66 -1.76 20.08 20.04
CA GLY A 66 -1.52 19.10 21.09
C GLY A 66 -2.76 18.42 21.65
N VAL A 67 -3.92 19.08 21.59
CA VAL A 67 -5.22 18.60 22.11
C VAL A 67 -6.32 18.64 21.04
N LEU A 68 -5.94 18.63 19.76
CA LEU A 68 -6.88 18.82 18.65
C LEU A 68 -8.00 17.78 18.63
N SER A 69 -7.74 16.55 19.08
CA SER A 69 -8.79 15.51 19.19
C SER A 69 -9.87 15.90 20.20
N ALA A 70 -9.48 16.45 21.37
CA ALA A 70 -10.44 16.90 22.37
C ALA A 70 -11.22 18.13 21.91
N LEU A 71 -10.54 19.06 21.21
CA LEU A 71 -11.20 20.18 20.55
C LEU A 71 -12.21 19.70 19.50
N GLY A 72 -11.81 18.76 18.65
CA GLY A 72 -12.68 18.16 17.62
C GLY A 72 -13.93 17.52 18.21
N ILE A 73 -13.83 16.79 19.33
CA ILE A 73 -15.00 16.23 20.04
C ILE A 73 -15.94 17.35 20.52
N GLY A 74 -15.40 18.46 21.01
CA GLY A 74 -16.20 19.60 21.47
C GLY A 74 -16.83 20.43 20.35
N LEU A 75 -16.24 20.40 19.15
CA LEU A 75 -16.70 21.11 17.95
C LEU A 75 -17.55 20.26 17.00
N ALA A 76 -17.59 18.94 17.21
CA ALA A 76 -18.23 18.02 16.28
C ALA A 76 -19.74 18.26 16.23
N ASP A 77 -20.26 18.28 15.02
CA ASP A 77 -21.70 18.20 14.79
C ASP A 77 -22.25 16.86 15.29
N LEU A 78 -23.52 16.86 15.67
CA LEU A 78 -24.19 15.63 16.07
C LEU A 78 -24.63 14.87 14.82
N THR A 79 -24.00 13.73 14.58
CA THR A 79 -24.29 12.86 13.42
C THR A 79 -25.01 11.59 13.85
N ALA A 80 -26.08 11.24 13.16
CA ALA A 80 -26.75 9.95 13.25
C ALA A 80 -26.61 9.21 11.92
N ILE A 81 -25.95 8.05 11.95
CA ILE A 81 -25.74 7.22 10.76
C ILE A 81 -26.63 5.97 10.86
N ARG A 82 -27.32 5.65 9.76
CA ARG A 82 -28.11 4.44 9.61
C ARG A 82 -27.81 3.79 8.27
N GLN A 83 -27.73 2.47 8.26
CA GLN A 83 -27.46 1.69 7.06
C GLN A 83 -28.35 0.46 7.00
N ARG A 84 -28.73 0.05 5.78
CA ARG A 84 -29.47 -1.19 5.51
C ARG A 84 -29.03 -1.80 4.18
N SER A 85 -28.78 -3.11 4.18
CA SER A 85 -28.54 -3.88 2.95
C SER A 85 -29.82 -3.99 2.11
N VAL A 86 -29.68 -3.86 0.79
CA VAL A 86 -30.79 -3.87 -0.17
C VAL A 86 -30.60 -4.95 -1.24
N GLU A 87 -29.36 -5.21 -1.67
CA GLU A 87 -28.99 -6.26 -2.64
C GLU A 87 -29.84 -6.24 -3.92
N VAL A 88 -29.82 -5.10 -4.63
CA VAL A 88 -30.57 -4.90 -5.88
C VAL A 88 -29.67 -4.40 -7.01
N ALA A 89 -29.95 -4.77 -8.25
CA ALA A 89 -29.20 -4.26 -9.40
C ALA A 89 -29.39 -2.74 -9.58
N VAL A 90 -28.39 -2.06 -10.15
CA VAL A 90 -28.46 -0.62 -10.50
C VAL A 90 -29.35 -0.44 -11.74
N THR A 91 -30.66 -0.61 -11.56
CA THR A 91 -31.72 -0.44 -12.56
C THR A 91 -32.74 0.58 -12.06
N GLY A 92 -33.66 1.05 -12.91
CA GLY A 92 -34.71 1.98 -12.47
C GLY A 92 -35.52 1.49 -11.27
N GLU A 93 -35.82 0.19 -11.21
CA GLU A 93 -36.53 -0.44 -10.09
C GLU A 93 -35.63 -0.55 -8.83
N GLY A 94 -34.38 -0.99 -9.01
CA GLY A 94 -33.43 -1.09 -7.89
C GLY A 94 -33.12 0.27 -7.25
N VAL A 95 -32.98 1.32 -8.07
CA VAL A 95 -32.80 2.69 -7.60
C VAL A 95 -34.03 3.20 -6.85
N ALA A 96 -35.24 2.92 -7.33
CA ALA A 96 -36.47 3.28 -6.63
C ALA A 96 -36.53 2.59 -5.25
N ARG A 97 -36.19 1.30 -5.19
CA ARG A 97 -36.14 0.57 -3.92
C ARG A 97 -35.09 1.13 -2.96
N ALA A 98 -33.91 1.47 -3.46
CA ALA A 98 -32.85 2.11 -2.67
C ALA A 98 -33.28 3.49 -2.13
N ALA A 99 -34.02 4.27 -2.91
CA ALA A 99 -34.57 5.56 -2.50
C ALA A 99 -35.62 5.42 -1.39
N GLU A 100 -36.55 4.46 -1.49
CA GLU A 100 -37.50 4.15 -0.41
C GLU A 100 -36.78 3.80 0.89
N VAL A 101 -35.74 2.96 0.79
CA VAL A 101 -34.91 2.58 1.94
C VAL A 101 -34.20 3.80 2.53
N ALA A 102 -33.63 4.67 1.71
CA ALA A 102 -33.01 5.90 2.16
C ALA A 102 -33.98 6.79 2.94
N GLU A 103 -35.23 6.97 2.48
CA GLU A 103 -36.20 7.80 3.21
C GLU A 103 -36.57 7.19 4.57
N GLU A 104 -36.80 5.88 4.65
CA GLU A 104 -37.03 5.22 5.95
C GLU A 104 -35.84 5.36 6.92
N LEU A 105 -34.61 5.30 6.41
CA LEU A 105 -33.40 5.49 7.21
C LEU A 105 -33.20 6.96 7.62
N ALA A 106 -33.54 7.90 6.74
CA ALA A 106 -33.50 9.33 7.00
C ALA A 106 -34.44 9.71 8.15
N GLU A 107 -35.69 9.25 8.11
CA GLU A 107 -36.65 9.49 9.20
C GLU A 107 -36.11 8.99 10.55
N LYS A 108 -35.52 7.79 10.58
CA LYS A 108 -34.93 7.21 11.79
C LYS A 108 -33.69 7.97 12.27
N ALA A 109 -32.81 8.37 11.37
CA ALA A 109 -31.60 9.13 11.69
C ALA A 109 -31.95 10.52 12.24
N ILE A 110 -32.91 11.21 11.61
CA ILE A 110 -33.42 12.50 12.08
C ILE A 110 -34.08 12.35 13.47
N ALA A 111 -34.89 11.31 13.67
CA ALA A 111 -35.55 11.06 14.95
C ALA A 111 -34.55 10.80 16.09
N GLU A 112 -33.43 10.14 15.81
CA GLU A 112 -32.36 9.90 16.80
C GLU A 112 -31.67 11.20 17.24
N LEU A 113 -31.49 12.16 16.33
CA LEU A 113 -30.98 13.49 16.67
C LEU A 113 -31.95 14.30 17.55
N GLY A 114 -33.17 13.82 17.78
CA GLY A 114 -34.09 14.39 18.78
C GLY A 114 -34.51 15.84 18.49
N LYS A 115 -34.76 16.62 19.57
CA LYS A 115 -35.21 18.02 19.49
C LYS A 115 -34.05 19.04 19.41
N HIS A 116 -32.86 18.63 18.97
CA HIS A 116 -31.77 19.58 18.80
C HIS A 116 -32.20 20.64 17.76
N GLN A 117 -32.31 21.90 18.22
CA GLN A 117 -32.87 23.00 17.45
C GLN A 117 -31.82 23.51 16.44
N GLY A 118 -31.87 23.00 15.21
CA GLY A 118 -31.07 23.46 14.10
C GLY A 118 -31.51 22.83 12.78
N ASP A 119 -31.05 23.38 11.66
CA ASP A 119 -31.21 22.76 10.34
C ASP A 119 -30.41 21.44 10.30
N VAL A 120 -31.11 20.33 10.06
CA VAL A 120 -30.50 19.01 9.90
C VAL A 120 -30.21 18.79 8.42
N ASP A 121 -28.94 18.57 8.08
CA ASP A 121 -28.54 18.15 6.74
C ASP A 121 -28.56 16.62 6.64
N VAL A 122 -28.99 16.09 5.49
CA VAL A 122 -29.17 14.64 5.32
C VAL A 122 -28.51 14.17 4.03
N THR A 123 -27.38 13.48 4.18
CA THR A 123 -26.65 12.86 3.08
C THR A 123 -27.08 11.41 2.90
N ARG A 124 -27.40 11.03 1.65
CA ARG A 124 -27.84 9.67 1.26
C ARG A 124 -26.81 9.08 0.30
N ARG A 125 -26.25 7.92 0.64
CA ARG A 125 -25.26 7.21 -0.18
C ARG A 125 -25.73 5.80 -0.51
N ALA A 126 -25.41 5.35 -1.71
CA ALA A 126 -25.54 3.96 -2.13
C ALA A 126 -24.15 3.32 -2.13
N HIS A 127 -24.04 2.11 -1.61
CA HIS A 127 -22.82 1.30 -1.63
C HIS A 127 -22.92 0.35 -2.80
N LEU A 128 -22.13 0.61 -3.85
CA LEU A 128 -22.16 -0.12 -5.10
C LEU A 128 -21.00 -1.10 -5.17
N ARG A 129 -21.23 -2.27 -5.75
CA ARG A 129 -20.20 -3.28 -6.06
C ARG A 129 -20.49 -3.92 -7.40
N TYR A 130 -19.48 -4.51 -8.03
CA TYR A 130 -19.71 -5.39 -9.17
C TYR A 130 -20.38 -6.68 -8.69
N ASP A 131 -21.26 -7.25 -9.51
CA ASP A 131 -21.87 -8.53 -9.22
C ASP A 131 -20.81 -9.63 -9.01
N GLY A 132 -21.03 -10.46 -7.98
CA GLY A 132 -20.06 -11.46 -7.52
C GLY A 132 -18.78 -10.91 -6.87
N THR A 133 -18.75 -9.63 -6.47
CA THR A 133 -17.65 -9.04 -5.67
C THR A 133 -18.19 -8.46 -4.37
N ASP A 134 -17.38 -8.34 -3.32
CA ASP A 134 -17.80 -7.72 -2.03
C ASP A 134 -17.18 -6.34 -1.78
N THR A 135 -16.36 -5.85 -2.71
CA THR A 135 -15.71 -4.55 -2.57
C THR A 135 -16.70 -3.45 -2.96
N THR A 136 -17.14 -2.69 -1.97
CA THR A 136 -18.12 -1.62 -2.19
C THR A 136 -17.47 -0.25 -2.30
N VAL A 137 -18.05 0.59 -3.14
CA VAL A 137 -17.71 2.00 -3.28
C VAL A 137 -18.96 2.81 -3.00
N ALA A 138 -18.87 3.71 -2.01
CA ALA A 138 -19.95 4.62 -1.67
C ALA A 138 -20.05 5.74 -2.70
N VAL A 139 -21.23 5.92 -3.30
CA VAL A 139 -21.56 7.00 -4.23
C VAL A 139 -22.77 7.78 -3.74
N GLN A 140 -22.96 9.00 -4.23
CA GLN A 140 -24.15 9.78 -3.90
C GLN A 140 -25.40 9.09 -4.48
N LEU A 141 -26.41 8.83 -3.64
CA LEU A 141 -27.65 8.21 -4.12
C LEU A 141 -28.35 9.15 -5.13
N GLY A 142 -28.59 8.67 -6.34
CA GLY A 142 -29.11 9.46 -7.45
C GLY A 142 -29.67 8.59 -8.58
N SER A 143 -29.55 9.04 -9.83
CA SER A 143 -29.94 8.25 -11.00
C SER A 143 -28.97 7.07 -11.23
N ALA A 144 -29.44 6.01 -11.89
CA ALA A 144 -28.62 4.85 -12.24
C ALA A 144 -27.35 5.25 -13.01
N ASP A 145 -27.49 6.09 -14.04
CA ASP A 145 -26.37 6.58 -14.85
C ASP A 145 -25.37 7.42 -14.03
N GLY A 146 -25.87 8.29 -13.14
CA GLY A 146 -25.04 9.15 -12.30
C GLY A 146 -24.23 8.34 -11.28
N MET A 147 -24.88 7.38 -10.62
CA MET A 147 -24.22 6.48 -9.68
C MET A 147 -23.20 5.58 -10.38
N THR A 148 -23.51 5.08 -11.57
CA THR A 148 -22.60 4.24 -12.36
C THR A 148 -21.34 5.03 -12.75
N ALA A 149 -21.50 6.24 -13.28
CA ALA A 149 -20.36 7.08 -13.67
C ALA A 149 -19.49 7.48 -12.46
N GLU A 150 -20.09 7.79 -11.31
CA GLU A 150 -19.35 8.08 -10.09
C GLU A 150 -18.61 6.85 -9.57
N PHE A 151 -19.26 5.69 -9.56
CA PHE A 151 -18.67 4.41 -9.19
C PHE A 151 -17.47 4.09 -10.08
N GLU A 152 -17.60 4.14 -11.41
CA GLU A 152 -16.51 3.82 -12.33
C GLU A 152 -15.31 4.76 -12.14
N ARG A 153 -15.56 6.06 -11.93
CA ARG A 153 -14.50 7.04 -11.68
C ARG A 153 -13.75 6.72 -10.38
N LEU A 154 -14.48 6.44 -9.29
CA LEU A 154 -13.89 6.12 -7.99
C LEU A 154 -13.19 4.76 -8.00
N HIS A 155 -13.84 3.74 -8.57
CA HIS A 155 -13.29 2.39 -8.73
C HIS A 155 -12.01 2.40 -9.58
N LYS A 156 -11.99 3.14 -10.70
CA LYS A 156 -10.77 3.28 -11.52
C LYS A 156 -9.67 4.06 -10.80
N ALA A 157 -10.02 5.08 -10.01
CA ALA A 157 -9.04 5.80 -9.20
C ALA A 157 -8.42 4.92 -8.09
N GLN A 158 -9.22 4.03 -7.50
CA GLN A 158 -8.79 3.17 -6.40
C GLN A 158 -8.10 1.89 -6.87
N PHE A 159 -8.62 1.24 -7.92
CA PHE A 159 -8.19 -0.10 -8.35
C PHE A 159 -7.57 -0.14 -9.76
N SER A 160 -7.56 0.98 -10.50
CA SER A 160 -6.96 1.10 -11.84
C SER A 160 -7.60 0.26 -12.96
N PHE A 161 -8.75 -0.36 -12.74
CA PHE A 161 -9.51 -1.09 -13.76
C PHE A 161 -11.03 -0.97 -13.57
N LEU A 162 -11.78 -1.44 -14.56
CA LEU A 162 -13.23 -1.65 -14.53
C LEU A 162 -13.54 -3.10 -14.89
N MET A 163 -14.68 -3.63 -14.44
CA MET A 163 -15.16 -4.97 -14.79
C MET A 163 -16.36 -4.87 -15.73
N ASP A 164 -16.43 -5.77 -16.71
CA ASP A 164 -17.64 -5.95 -17.54
C ASP A 164 -18.65 -6.83 -16.79
N ARG A 165 -19.23 -6.27 -15.73
CA ARG A 165 -20.24 -6.93 -14.88
C ARG A 165 -21.34 -5.94 -14.46
N PRO A 166 -22.57 -6.41 -14.21
CA PRO A 166 -23.61 -5.58 -13.63
C PRO A 166 -23.20 -5.00 -12.28
N LEU A 167 -23.71 -3.81 -11.96
CA LEU A 167 -23.55 -3.20 -10.64
C LEU A 167 -24.72 -3.56 -9.72
N ILE A 168 -24.40 -3.80 -8.46
CA ILE A 168 -25.35 -4.10 -7.38
C ILE A 168 -25.25 -2.99 -6.33
N ILE A 169 -26.41 -2.47 -5.92
CA ILE A 169 -26.58 -1.66 -4.70
C ILE A 169 -26.64 -2.66 -3.53
N GLU A 170 -25.52 -2.86 -2.88
CA GLU A 170 -25.38 -3.77 -1.73
C GLU A 170 -26.10 -3.20 -0.51
N ALA A 171 -25.84 -1.93 -0.21
CA ALA A 171 -26.45 -1.23 0.91
C ALA A 171 -26.76 0.23 0.60
N VAL A 172 -27.64 0.81 1.42
CA VAL A 172 -27.91 2.25 1.46
C VAL A 172 -27.57 2.75 2.85
N SER A 173 -26.83 3.85 2.93
CA SER A 173 -26.53 4.55 4.18
C SER A 173 -27.02 5.98 4.15
N VAL A 174 -27.59 6.43 5.26
CA VAL A 174 -28.01 7.80 5.48
C VAL A 174 -27.30 8.36 6.69
N GLU A 175 -26.78 9.56 6.53
CA GLU A 175 -26.08 10.35 7.54
C GLU A 175 -26.87 11.65 7.73
N ALA A 176 -27.53 11.78 8.88
CA ALA A 176 -28.16 13.02 9.30
C ALA A 176 -27.21 13.79 10.22
N THR A 177 -27.01 15.07 9.97
CA THR A 177 -26.08 15.94 10.70
C THR A 177 -26.82 17.17 11.22
N ALA A 178 -26.91 17.30 12.54
CA ALA A 178 -27.40 18.50 13.20
C ALA A 178 -26.20 19.39 13.57
N ARG A 179 -26.16 20.60 13.01
CA ARG A 179 -25.07 21.54 13.28
C ARG A 179 -25.05 21.91 14.76
N SER A 180 -23.88 21.79 15.36
CA SER A 180 -23.61 22.32 16.69
C SER A 180 -23.60 23.86 16.65
N ALA A 181 -23.84 24.50 17.79
CA ALA A 181 -23.70 25.96 17.87
C ALA A 181 -22.27 26.35 17.51
N GLU A 182 -22.10 27.32 16.61
CA GLU A 182 -20.80 27.74 16.09
C GLU A 182 -19.88 28.14 17.25
N ALA A 183 -18.89 27.31 17.55
CA ALA A 183 -17.92 27.61 18.59
C ALA A 183 -16.93 28.64 18.03
N THR A 184 -16.89 29.81 18.66
CA THR A 184 -15.94 30.85 18.28
C THR A 184 -14.54 30.45 18.78
N LEU A 185 -13.66 30.03 17.86
CA LEU A 185 -12.26 29.85 18.18
C LEU A 185 -11.60 31.22 18.44
N PRO A 186 -10.66 31.32 19.40
CA PRO A 186 -9.95 32.57 19.66
C PRO A 186 -9.24 33.05 18.40
N THR A 187 -9.51 34.29 17.98
CA THR A 187 -8.85 34.88 16.82
C THR A 187 -7.59 35.63 17.28
N VAL A 188 -6.47 35.41 16.59
CA VAL A 188 -5.26 36.23 16.79
C VAL A 188 -5.52 37.62 16.23
N GLN A 189 -5.43 38.65 17.08
CA GLN A 189 -5.61 40.06 16.70
C GLN A 189 -4.31 40.87 16.72
N ARG A 190 -3.17 40.22 17.01
CA ARG A 190 -1.88 40.92 17.09
C ARG A 190 -1.37 41.24 15.69
N THR A 191 -1.04 42.50 15.46
CA THR A 191 -0.43 43.00 14.22
C THR A 191 1.05 43.34 14.38
N GLU A 192 1.54 43.54 15.60
CA GLU A 192 2.94 43.83 15.88
C GLU A 192 3.78 42.54 15.99
N PRO A 193 4.83 42.37 15.16
CA PRO A 193 5.66 41.17 15.18
C PRO A 193 6.31 40.90 16.54
N ALA A 194 6.23 39.66 17.00
CA ALA A 194 6.90 39.22 18.23
C ALA A 194 8.41 39.03 18.01
N ALA A 195 9.21 39.47 18.96
CA ALA A 195 10.62 39.06 19.04
C ALA A 195 10.74 37.61 19.55
N PRO A 196 11.82 36.88 19.20
CA PRO A 196 12.13 35.61 19.83
C PRO A 196 12.23 35.77 21.35
N ILE A 197 11.69 34.82 22.10
CA ILE A 197 11.80 34.76 23.57
C ILE A 197 13.15 34.17 24.02
N GLY A 198 13.92 33.60 23.09
CA GLY A 198 15.23 33.03 23.37
C GLY A 198 15.87 32.37 22.16
N THR A 199 16.97 31.66 22.42
CA THR A 199 17.69 30.85 21.43
C THR A 199 18.00 29.50 22.06
N VAL A 200 17.79 28.42 21.30
CA VAL A 200 17.96 27.04 21.76
C VAL A 200 18.87 26.31 20.76
N ARG A 201 19.74 25.43 21.27
CA ARG A 201 20.58 24.57 20.44
C ARG A 201 19.73 23.47 19.82
N LEU A 202 19.63 23.45 18.49
CA LEU A 202 18.93 22.43 17.71
C LEU A 202 19.95 21.66 16.86
N TYR A 203 19.84 20.33 16.84
CA TYR A 203 20.61 19.49 15.93
C TYR A 203 19.69 19.07 14.77
N ALA A 204 20.03 19.48 13.55
CA ALA A 204 19.33 19.13 12.30
C ALA A 204 20.35 19.25 11.16
N ASP A 205 20.89 18.13 10.69
CA ASP A 205 22.02 18.09 9.73
C ASP A 205 23.24 18.92 10.20
N GLY A 206 23.44 18.97 11.52
CA GLY A 206 24.43 19.82 12.17
C GLY A 206 23.81 20.66 13.30
N TRP A 207 24.67 21.36 14.05
CA TRP A 207 24.22 22.21 15.14
C TRP A 207 23.82 23.61 14.67
N HIS A 208 22.64 24.05 15.09
CA HIS A 208 22.08 25.37 14.81
C HIS A 208 21.67 26.07 16.12
N ASP A 209 21.76 27.40 16.11
CA ASP A 209 21.20 28.25 17.15
C ASP A 209 19.79 28.68 16.71
N ALA A 210 18.78 27.87 17.07
CA ALA A 210 17.40 28.05 16.65
C ALA A 210 16.69 29.12 17.48
N ARG A 211 15.95 30.01 16.83
CA ARG A 211 15.15 31.03 17.50
C ARG A 211 13.93 30.38 18.16
N LEU A 212 13.68 30.73 19.42
CA LEU A 212 12.52 30.25 20.17
C LEU A 212 11.42 31.31 20.18
N TYR A 213 10.22 30.94 19.74
CA TYR A 213 9.04 31.79 19.76
C TYR A 213 7.93 31.16 20.59
N GLN A 214 7.18 31.99 21.29
CA GLN A 214 5.91 31.59 21.89
C GLN A 214 4.79 31.81 20.89
N ARG A 215 4.01 30.77 20.56
CA ARG A 215 2.98 30.82 19.52
C ARG A 215 1.96 31.92 19.76
N GLU A 216 1.47 32.06 20.99
CA GLU A 216 0.46 33.06 21.38
C GLU A 216 0.96 34.51 21.21
N SER A 217 2.27 34.69 21.07
CA SER A 217 2.87 36.00 20.86
C SER A 217 2.97 36.39 19.38
N LEU A 218 2.87 35.45 18.43
CA LEU A 218 3.06 35.75 17.01
C LEU A 218 1.94 36.64 16.46
N ALA A 219 2.32 37.61 15.63
CA ALA A 219 1.35 38.42 14.89
C ALA A 219 0.83 37.69 13.65
N VAL A 220 -0.35 38.09 13.17
CA VAL A 220 -0.87 37.64 11.88
C VAL A 220 0.11 38.05 10.78
N ASP A 221 0.34 37.14 9.83
CA ASP A 221 1.31 37.20 8.74
C ASP A 221 2.79 37.28 9.18
N GLN A 222 3.09 37.14 10.47
CA GLN A 222 4.46 37.05 10.92
C GLN A 222 5.11 35.77 10.38
N VAL A 223 6.24 35.95 9.70
CA VAL A 223 7.09 34.87 9.17
C VAL A 223 8.20 34.54 10.16
N VAL A 224 8.40 33.25 10.38
CA VAL A 224 9.46 32.65 11.19
C VAL A 224 10.26 31.72 10.28
N GLU A 225 11.47 32.14 9.92
CA GLU A 225 12.40 31.33 9.12
C GLU A 225 13.05 30.23 9.97
N GLY A 226 13.11 29.01 9.44
CA GLY A 226 13.85 27.91 10.04
C GLY A 226 15.37 28.08 9.91
N PRO A 227 16.20 27.55 10.83
CA PRO A 227 15.84 26.72 11.98
C PRO A 227 15.21 27.53 13.13
N ALA A 228 14.02 27.12 13.57
CA ALA A 228 13.29 27.77 14.65
C ALA A 228 12.40 26.78 15.41
N ILE A 229 12.05 27.13 16.65
CA ILE A 229 11.12 26.38 17.49
C ILE A 229 9.98 27.32 17.89
N ILE A 230 8.75 26.89 17.64
CA ILE A 230 7.53 27.58 18.05
C ILE A 230 6.82 26.71 19.08
N THR A 231 6.78 27.16 20.33
CA THR A 231 6.16 26.44 21.44
C THR A 231 4.80 27.02 21.79
N GLU A 232 3.86 26.17 22.17
CA GLU A 232 2.60 26.52 22.83
C GLU A 232 2.42 25.63 24.07
N ALA A 233 1.39 25.89 24.89
CA ALA A 233 1.23 25.20 26.16
C ALA A 233 1.14 23.66 26.06
N ASN A 234 0.69 23.12 24.92
CA ASN A 234 0.42 21.69 24.73
C ASN A 234 1.17 21.06 23.55
N SER A 235 2.00 21.82 22.82
CA SER A 235 2.65 21.34 21.61
C SER A 235 3.96 22.08 21.33
N THR A 236 4.83 21.48 20.51
CA THR A 236 6.02 22.14 19.99
C THR A 236 6.13 21.87 18.50
N THR A 237 6.26 22.95 17.73
CA THR A 237 6.49 22.91 16.29
C THR A 237 7.94 23.25 16.00
N VAL A 238 8.63 22.36 15.31
CA VAL A 238 10.00 22.58 14.82
C VAL A 238 9.92 23.00 13.35
N VAL A 239 10.48 24.16 13.04
CA VAL A 239 10.63 24.66 11.67
C VAL A 239 12.05 24.34 11.23
N ASP A 240 12.19 23.28 10.44
CA ASP A 240 13.49 22.77 10.01
C ASP A 240 14.22 23.77 9.09
N PRO A 241 15.56 23.68 8.96
CA PRO A 241 16.29 24.44 7.95
C PRO A 241 15.67 24.31 6.55
N GLY A 242 15.48 25.43 5.84
CA GLY A 242 14.85 25.44 4.50
C GLY A 242 13.33 25.45 4.51
N TRP A 243 12.70 25.45 5.68
CA TRP A 243 11.28 25.70 5.90
C TRP A 243 11.06 27.08 6.53
N ARG A 244 9.88 27.66 6.33
CA ARG A 244 9.41 28.85 7.05
C ARG A 244 8.00 28.64 7.55
N ALA A 245 7.68 29.14 8.73
CA ALA A 245 6.33 29.18 9.25
C ALA A 245 5.75 30.59 9.09
N ARG A 246 4.48 30.68 8.69
CA ARG A 246 3.70 31.91 8.72
C ARG A 246 2.48 31.72 9.62
N CYS A 247 2.33 32.59 10.60
CA CYS A 247 1.10 32.65 11.40
C CYS A 247 0.02 33.33 10.56
N ILE A 248 -1.14 32.70 10.37
CA ILE A 248 -2.28 33.28 9.64
C ILE A 248 -3.43 33.58 10.61
N GLU A 249 -4.56 34.07 10.08
CA GLU A 249 -5.78 34.30 10.86
C GLU A 249 -6.18 33.05 11.68
N GLN A 250 -6.86 33.27 12.81
CA GLN A 250 -7.21 32.22 13.78
C GLN A 250 -5.99 31.49 14.41
N GLY A 251 -4.76 31.95 14.13
CA GLY A 251 -3.54 31.47 14.78
C GLY A 251 -2.98 30.17 14.22
N HIS A 252 -3.43 29.71 13.06
CA HIS A 252 -2.83 28.59 12.36
C HIS A 252 -1.40 28.92 11.93
N LEU A 253 -0.50 27.93 11.94
CA LEU A 253 0.80 28.04 11.30
C LEU A 253 0.75 27.33 9.96
N VAL A 254 1.05 28.05 8.89
CA VAL A 254 1.31 27.47 7.57
C VAL A 254 2.82 27.38 7.43
N VAL A 255 3.36 26.18 7.44
CA VAL A 255 4.80 25.93 7.27
C VAL A 255 5.05 25.51 5.83
N GLU A 256 5.90 26.24 5.14
CA GLU A 256 6.16 26.07 3.70
C GLU A 256 7.63 25.79 3.46
N ARG A 257 7.89 24.89 2.51
CA ARG A 257 9.23 24.61 2.00
C ARG A 257 9.71 25.79 1.15
N VAL A 258 10.77 26.48 1.58
CA VAL A 258 11.29 27.71 0.91
C VAL A 258 12.20 27.39 -0.27
N ARG A 259 12.89 26.25 -0.21
CA ARG A 259 13.68 25.69 -1.30
C ARG A 259 13.33 24.23 -1.45
N THR A 260 13.02 23.77 -2.67
CA THR A 260 13.12 22.34 -2.96
C THR A 260 14.52 21.91 -2.56
N GLN A 261 14.62 20.95 -1.64
CA GLN A 261 15.89 20.27 -1.43
C GLN A 261 16.32 19.77 -2.82
N GLU A 262 17.49 20.19 -3.30
CA GLU A 262 18.29 19.26 -4.07
C GLU A 262 18.44 18.08 -3.11
N SER A 263 17.84 16.94 -3.44
CA SER A 263 18.07 15.71 -2.69
C SER A 263 19.57 15.65 -2.45
N ALA A 264 19.99 15.60 -1.18
CA ALA A 264 21.40 15.36 -0.89
C ALA A 264 21.77 14.15 -1.74
N GLU A 265 22.77 14.28 -2.63
CA GLU A 265 23.15 13.21 -3.56
C GLU A 265 23.33 11.95 -2.72
N VAL A 266 22.34 11.06 -2.81
CA VAL A 266 22.37 9.81 -2.09
C VAL A 266 23.46 9.02 -2.79
N GLY A 267 24.59 8.84 -2.12
CA GLY A 267 25.69 8.10 -2.69
C GLY A 267 25.33 6.62 -2.86
N THR A 268 26.08 5.92 -3.70
CA THR A 268 25.94 4.46 -3.86
C THR A 268 26.65 3.66 -2.75
N GLU A 269 27.34 4.34 -1.83
CA GLU A 269 28.08 3.71 -0.73
C GLU A 269 27.14 3.28 0.41
N ALA A 270 27.48 2.17 1.08
CA ALA A 270 26.65 1.61 2.14
C ALA A 270 26.57 2.56 3.36
N ASP A 271 25.40 3.16 3.57
CA ASP A 271 25.06 3.94 4.76
C ASP A 271 24.04 3.14 5.58
N PRO A 272 24.29 2.85 6.88
CA PRO A 272 23.40 2.03 7.70
C PRO A 272 21.98 2.57 7.86
N VAL A 273 21.79 3.90 7.82
CA VAL A 273 20.48 4.52 7.90
C VAL A 273 19.76 4.37 6.57
N LEU A 274 20.42 4.71 5.46
CA LEU A 274 19.82 4.56 4.14
C LEU A 274 19.55 3.09 3.79
N LEU A 275 20.37 2.15 4.28
CA LEU A 275 20.13 0.72 4.17
C LEU A 275 18.78 0.32 4.76
N GLU A 276 18.48 0.80 5.97
CA GLU A 276 17.20 0.55 6.63
C GLU A 276 16.05 1.25 5.90
N ILE A 277 16.27 2.46 5.37
CA ILE A 277 15.28 3.19 4.56
C ILE A 277 14.91 2.38 3.31
N PHE A 278 15.90 1.97 2.52
CA PHE A 278 15.68 1.19 1.30
C PHE A 278 15.06 -0.17 1.60
N ASN A 279 15.47 -0.86 2.67
CA ASN A 279 14.84 -2.10 3.11
C ASN A 279 13.33 -1.91 3.35
N ASN A 280 12.94 -0.84 4.07
CA ASN A 280 11.53 -0.52 4.31
C ASN A 280 10.79 -0.10 3.03
N LEU A 281 11.46 0.59 2.09
CA LEU A 281 10.87 0.96 0.80
C LEU A 281 10.59 -0.27 -0.07
N PHE A 282 11.55 -1.20 -0.20
CA PHE A 282 11.34 -2.44 -0.96
C PHE A 282 10.23 -3.30 -0.35
N MET A 283 10.19 -3.41 0.98
CA MET A 283 9.09 -4.08 1.69
C MET A 283 7.75 -3.40 1.46
N SER A 284 7.70 -2.06 1.47
CA SER A 284 6.49 -1.29 1.20
C SER A 284 5.90 -1.57 -0.19
N ILE A 285 6.76 -1.75 -1.21
CA ILE A 285 6.31 -2.12 -2.57
C ILE A 285 5.54 -3.44 -2.51
N ALA A 286 6.14 -4.47 -1.91
CA ALA A 286 5.51 -5.79 -1.78
C ALA A 286 4.20 -5.74 -0.97
N GLU A 287 4.15 -4.96 0.13
CA GLU A 287 2.92 -4.76 0.91
C GLU A 287 1.82 -4.06 0.10
N GLN A 288 2.16 -3.03 -0.68
CA GLN A 288 1.19 -2.31 -1.51
C GLN A 288 0.63 -3.20 -2.62
N MET A 289 1.46 -4.06 -3.22
CA MET A 289 0.99 -5.11 -4.12
C MET A 289 0.01 -6.06 -3.40
N GLY A 290 0.34 -6.48 -2.17
CA GLY A 290 -0.51 -7.38 -1.38
C GLY A 290 -1.89 -6.78 -1.07
N VAL A 291 -1.94 -5.51 -0.68
CA VAL A 291 -3.20 -4.77 -0.47
C VAL A 291 -4.03 -4.68 -1.76
N ALA A 292 -3.37 -4.44 -2.90
CA ALA A 292 -4.06 -4.42 -4.19
C ALA A 292 -4.62 -5.81 -4.55
N LEU A 293 -3.86 -6.88 -4.29
CA LEU A 293 -4.31 -8.26 -4.52
C LEU A 293 -5.51 -8.62 -3.63
N GLU A 294 -5.41 -8.38 -2.33
CA GLU A 294 -6.47 -8.64 -1.34
C GLU A 294 -7.78 -7.94 -1.73
N SER A 295 -7.71 -6.65 -2.09
CA SER A 295 -8.91 -5.84 -2.37
C SER A 295 -9.59 -6.15 -3.72
N THR A 296 -8.89 -6.81 -4.64
CA THR A 296 -9.36 -7.08 -6.01
C THR A 296 -9.64 -8.56 -6.28
N ALA A 297 -9.13 -9.46 -5.45
CA ALA A 297 -9.39 -10.89 -5.53
C ALA A 297 -10.88 -11.23 -5.28
N GLN A 298 -11.34 -12.31 -5.90
CA GLN A 298 -12.70 -12.83 -5.72
C GLN A 298 -12.72 -14.12 -4.90
N SER A 299 -11.64 -14.90 -4.93
CA SER A 299 -11.58 -16.13 -4.15
C SER A 299 -11.39 -15.85 -2.65
N VAL A 300 -12.10 -16.64 -1.84
CA VAL A 300 -11.96 -16.64 -0.37
C VAL A 300 -10.53 -16.95 0.06
N ASN A 301 -9.80 -17.77 -0.71
CA ASN A 301 -8.42 -18.14 -0.40
C ASN A 301 -7.49 -16.91 -0.45
N ILE A 302 -7.56 -16.11 -1.51
CA ILE A 302 -6.70 -14.93 -1.63
C ILE A 302 -7.24 -13.78 -0.76
N LYS A 303 -8.54 -13.52 -0.80
CA LYS A 303 -9.14 -12.35 -0.14
C LYS A 303 -9.25 -12.47 1.37
N GLU A 304 -9.73 -13.60 1.89
CA GLU A 304 -10.06 -13.77 3.31
C GLU A 304 -9.02 -14.59 4.07
N ARG A 305 -8.48 -15.65 3.45
CA ARG A 305 -7.42 -16.47 4.06
C ARG A 305 -6.04 -15.85 3.90
N LEU A 306 -5.90 -14.83 3.04
CA LEU A 306 -4.64 -14.17 2.70
C LEU A 306 -3.58 -15.17 2.22
N ASP A 307 -4.02 -16.20 1.48
CA ASP A 307 -3.18 -17.26 0.94
C ASP A 307 -2.52 -16.80 -0.37
N PHE A 308 -1.71 -15.75 -0.25
CA PHE A 308 -0.95 -15.16 -1.34
C PHE A 308 0.36 -14.58 -0.84
N SER A 309 1.27 -14.22 -1.74
CA SER A 309 2.46 -13.44 -1.41
C SER A 309 2.85 -12.57 -2.59
N CYS A 310 3.29 -11.36 -2.30
CA CYS A 310 3.81 -10.41 -3.28
C CYS A 310 5.28 -10.16 -3.00
N ALA A 311 6.08 -10.04 -4.05
CA ALA A 311 7.52 -9.94 -3.93
C ALA A 311 8.15 -9.10 -5.05
N LEU A 312 9.28 -8.50 -4.71
CA LEU A 312 10.15 -7.73 -5.59
C LEU A 312 11.47 -8.51 -5.79
N PHE A 313 11.96 -8.55 -7.03
CA PHE A 313 13.14 -9.29 -7.43
C PHE A 313 14.09 -8.41 -8.24
N ASP A 314 15.38 -8.72 -8.15
CA ASP A 314 16.45 -8.06 -8.90
C ASP A 314 16.43 -8.48 -10.40
N PRO A 315 17.27 -7.86 -11.26
CA PRO A 315 17.35 -8.23 -12.68
C PRO A 315 17.67 -9.71 -12.97
N ASP A 316 18.29 -10.41 -12.02
CA ASP A 316 18.66 -11.82 -12.13
C ASP A 316 17.60 -12.75 -11.52
N GLY A 317 16.52 -12.19 -10.97
CA GLY A 317 15.39 -12.91 -10.38
C GLY A 317 15.62 -13.34 -8.93
N HIS A 318 16.61 -12.80 -8.22
CA HIS A 318 16.76 -13.04 -6.79
C HIS A 318 15.81 -12.16 -5.98
N LEU A 319 15.30 -12.72 -4.87
CA LEU A 319 14.36 -12.04 -4.00
C LEU A 319 15.03 -10.84 -3.31
N ILE A 320 14.39 -9.67 -3.36
CA ILE A 320 14.79 -8.46 -2.64
C ILE A 320 13.92 -8.29 -1.39
N ALA A 321 12.60 -8.32 -1.58
CA ALA A 321 11.62 -8.09 -0.52
C ALA A 321 10.31 -8.83 -0.81
N ASN A 322 9.56 -9.14 0.25
CA ASN A 322 8.28 -9.82 0.14
C ASN A 322 7.29 -9.36 1.23
N ALA A 323 6.00 -9.39 0.93
CA ALA A 323 4.97 -9.21 1.96
C ALA A 323 4.82 -10.49 2.80
N PRO A 324 4.84 -10.41 4.15
CA PRO A 324 4.80 -11.58 5.02
C PRO A 324 3.36 -12.07 5.20
N HIS A 325 2.91 -12.98 4.34
CA HIS A 325 1.62 -13.65 4.49
C HIS A 325 1.80 -15.16 4.64
N ILE A 326 2.49 -15.82 3.70
CA ILE A 326 2.71 -17.27 3.72
C ILE A 326 4.20 -17.61 3.52
N PRO A 327 4.92 -18.07 4.56
CA PRO A 327 6.36 -18.35 4.47
C PRO A 327 6.77 -19.39 3.43
N VAL A 328 5.88 -20.32 3.04
CA VAL A 328 6.20 -21.38 2.05
C VAL A 328 6.44 -20.81 0.64
N HIS A 329 5.89 -19.63 0.33
CA HIS A 329 6.07 -18.98 -0.97
C HIS A 329 7.49 -18.40 -1.15
N LEU A 330 8.15 -18.06 -0.04
CA LEU A 330 9.41 -17.32 -0.02
C LEU A 330 10.55 -17.99 -0.76
N GLY A 331 10.72 -19.30 -0.54
CA GLY A 331 11.87 -20.04 -1.04
C GLY A 331 11.80 -20.38 -2.53
N SER A 332 10.60 -20.41 -3.12
CA SER A 332 10.40 -21.00 -4.45
C SER A 332 9.94 -20.01 -5.53
N MET A 333 9.42 -18.84 -5.16
CA MET A 333 9.06 -17.80 -6.14
C MET A 333 10.25 -17.31 -6.96
N GLY A 334 11.45 -17.18 -6.36
CA GLY A 334 12.67 -16.79 -7.08
C GLY A 334 13.00 -17.72 -8.23
N THR A 335 12.90 -19.04 -8.01
CA THR A 335 13.10 -20.05 -9.05
C THR A 335 12.10 -19.91 -10.20
N SER A 336 10.83 -19.59 -9.93
CA SER A 336 9.83 -19.35 -10.98
C SER A 336 10.13 -18.09 -11.80
N VAL A 337 10.59 -17.02 -11.15
CA VAL A 337 11.03 -15.79 -11.84
C VAL A 337 12.24 -16.12 -12.73
N GLN A 338 13.27 -16.76 -12.19
CA GLN A 338 14.46 -17.17 -12.93
C GLN A 338 14.15 -18.08 -14.12
N GLU A 339 13.18 -18.98 -13.99
CA GLU A 339 12.77 -19.83 -15.11
C GLU A 339 12.09 -19.04 -16.24
N VAL A 340 11.26 -18.05 -15.89
CA VAL A 340 10.68 -17.12 -16.87
C VAL A 340 11.77 -16.31 -17.56
N ILE A 341 12.75 -15.79 -16.81
CA ILE A 341 13.93 -15.10 -17.34
C ILE A 341 14.66 -15.98 -18.34
N ARG A 342 15.01 -17.20 -17.93
CA ARG A 342 15.78 -18.15 -18.75
C ARG A 342 15.07 -18.50 -20.06
N ARG A 343 13.77 -18.77 -20.02
CA ARG A 343 13.00 -19.23 -21.19
C ARG A 343 12.52 -18.09 -22.10
N ARG A 344 12.46 -16.85 -21.60
CA ARG A 344 11.99 -15.67 -22.36
C ARG A 344 13.11 -14.65 -22.61
N ALA A 345 14.36 -15.02 -22.35
CA ALA A 345 15.52 -14.17 -22.59
C ALA A 345 15.51 -13.63 -24.04
N GLY A 346 15.47 -12.30 -24.18
CA GLY A 346 15.41 -11.61 -25.47
C GLY A 346 14.02 -11.49 -26.12
N ASP A 347 12.98 -12.14 -25.56
CA ASP A 347 11.62 -12.16 -26.12
C ASP A 347 10.60 -11.35 -25.29
N MET A 348 10.95 -10.95 -24.07
CA MET A 348 10.09 -10.16 -23.19
C MET A 348 9.89 -8.74 -23.71
N ARG A 349 8.71 -8.17 -23.46
CA ARG A 349 8.35 -6.79 -23.80
C ARG A 349 7.75 -6.06 -22.61
N PRO A 350 7.81 -4.71 -22.57
CA PRO A 350 7.05 -3.92 -21.61
C PRO A 350 5.57 -4.31 -21.62
N GLY A 351 5.02 -4.52 -20.42
CA GLY A 351 3.61 -4.92 -20.24
C GLY A 351 3.32 -6.41 -20.47
N ASP A 352 4.31 -7.23 -20.81
CA ASP A 352 4.13 -8.69 -20.77
C ASP A 352 3.91 -9.17 -19.33
N VAL A 353 3.04 -10.17 -19.16
CA VAL A 353 2.81 -10.82 -17.87
C VAL A 353 2.79 -12.34 -18.07
N TYR A 354 3.45 -13.08 -17.18
CA TYR A 354 3.63 -14.52 -17.27
C TYR A 354 3.01 -15.24 -16.06
N ALA A 355 2.39 -16.41 -16.28
CA ALA A 355 1.95 -17.32 -15.22
C ALA A 355 2.79 -18.59 -15.17
N VAL A 356 3.14 -19.00 -13.96
CA VAL A 356 3.84 -20.25 -13.66
C VAL A 356 3.26 -20.88 -12.40
N ASN A 357 2.80 -22.13 -12.49
CA ASN A 357 2.50 -22.98 -11.32
C ASN A 357 3.25 -24.31 -11.35
N ASP A 358 4.21 -24.45 -12.26
CA ASP A 358 5.00 -25.66 -12.46
C ASP A 358 5.84 -26.00 -11.22
N PRO A 359 5.55 -27.09 -10.50
CA PRO A 359 6.31 -27.48 -9.31
C PRO A 359 7.77 -27.84 -9.60
N TYR A 360 8.09 -28.20 -10.84
CA TYR A 360 9.48 -28.52 -11.23
C TYR A 360 10.37 -27.27 -11.34
N HIS A 361 9.77 -26.07 -11.44
CA HIS A 361 10.48 -24.81 -11.61
C HIS A 361 9.98 -23.72 -10.63
N GLY A 362 9.87 -24.09 -9.35
CA GLY A 362 9.57 -23.13 -8.27
C GLY A 362 8.11 -23.02 -7.88
N GLY A 363 7.19 -23.75 -8.54
CA GLY A 363 5.85 -23.97 -8.01
C GLY A 363 5.90 -24.81 -6.73
N THR A 364 4.98 -24.56 -5.81
CA THR A 364 4.78 -25.37 -4.59
C THR A 364 3.82 -26.52 -4.87
N HIS A 365 2.72 -26.21 -5.57
CA HIS A 365 1.75 -27.14 -6.15
C HIS A 365 0.89 -26.36 -7.17
N LEU A 366 0.11 -27.04 -8.01
CA LEU A 366 -0.61 -26.39 -9.13
C LEU A 366 -1.57 -25.25 -8.72
N PRO A 367 -2.31 -25.35 -7.60
CA PRO A 367 -3.13 -24.23 -7.09
C PRO A 367 -2.38 -22.92 -6.86
N ASP A 368 -1.09 -22.97 -6.53
CA ASP A 368 -0.27 -21.79 -6.28
C ASP A 368 0.27 -21.23 -7.61
N VAL A 369 -0.47 -20.30 -8.20
CA VAL A 369 -0.09 -19.67 -9.47
C VAL A 369 0.74 -18.42 -9.20
N THR A 370 1.96 -18.40 -9.74
CA THR A 370 2.88 -17.27 -9.68
C THR A 370 2.73 -16.43 -10.95
N VAL A 371 2.31 -15.19 -10.79
CA VAL A 371 2.18 -14.20 -11.87
C VAL A 371 3.35 -13.23 -11.80
N ILE A 372 4.10 -13.08 -12.90
CA ILE A 372 5.40 -12.40 -12.96
C ILE A 372 5.35 -11.31 -14.02
N THR A 373 5.81 -10.11 -13.67
CA THR A 373 5.84 -8.94 -14.57
C THR A 373 7.23 -8.30 -14.56
N PRO A 374 7.92 -8.20 -15.71
CA PRO A 374 9.17 -7.47 -15.84
C PRO A 374 8.96 -5.95 -15.73
N VAL A 375 9.87 -5.27 -15.05
CA VAL A 375 9.91 -3.80 -14.95
C VAL A 375 11.00 -3.29 -15.87
N PHE A 376 10.62 -2.78 -17.03
CA PHE A 376 11.53 -2.19 -18.01
C PHE A 376 11.87 -0.74 -17.68
N ALA A 377 13.06 -0.30 -18.11
CA ALA A 377 13.52 1.08 -18.02
C ALA A 377 12.62 2.05 -18.78
N SER A 378 11.99 1.60 -19.86
CA SER A 378 11.04 2.36 -20.67
C SER A 378 9.78 1.56 -20.96
N ASP A 379 8.64 2.24 -21.07
CA ASP A 379 7.38 1.67 -21.57
C ASP A 379 7.33 1.60 -23.10
N ASP A 380 8.28 2.23 -23.79
CA ASP A 380 8.30 2.22 -25.26
C ASP A 380 8.57 0.80 -25.77
N PRO A 381 7.61 0.16 -26.47
CA PRO A 381 7.82 -1.19 -27.01
C PRO A 381 8.93 -1.25 -28.08
N HIS A 382 9.31 -0.11 -28.66
CA HIS A 382 10.35 0.00 -29.68
C HIS A 382 11.74 0.26 -29.09
N ASP A 383 11.81 0.81 -27.89
CA ASP A 383 13.05 1.01 -27.13
C ASP A 383 12.78 0.82 -25.63
N PRO A 384 12.59 -0.45 -25.20
CA PRO A 384 12.18 -0.75 -23.84
C PRO A 384 13.33 -0.58 -22.83
N GLY A 385 14.57 -0.44 -23.32
CA GLY A 385 15.77 -0.51 -22.51
C GLY A 385 15.96 -1.88 -21.85
N GLU A 386 16.71 -1.90 -20.76
CA GLU A 386 16.95 -3.11 -19.96
C GLU A 386 15.83 -3.35 -18.94
N ILE A 387 15.77 -4.59 -18.42
CA ILE A 387 14.89 -4.93 -17.31
C ILE A 387 15.60 -4.55 -16.01
N LEU A 388 14.95 -3.70 -15.23
CA LEU A 388 15.50 -3.14 -13.99
C LEU A 388 15.17 -3.99 -12.77
N PHE A 389 13.98 -4.59 -12.75
CA PHE A 389 13.45 -5.40 -11.65
C PHE A 389 12.39 -6.37 -12.20
N TYR A 390 11.98 -7.34 -11.38
CA TYR A 390 10.74 -8.08 -11.59
C TYR A 390 9.84 -7.94 -10.36
N VAL A 391 8.54 -7.90 -10.58
CA VAL A 391 7.54 -8.03 -9.53
C VAL A 391 6.76 -9.31 -9.75
N ALA A 392 6.43 -10.02 -8.67
CA ALA A 392 5.59 -11.20 -8.76
C ALA A 392 4.61 -11.30 -7.62
N SER A 393 3.46 -11.90 -7.92
CA SER A 393 2.45 -12.29 -6.94
C SER A 393 2.15 -13.77 -7.09
N ARG A 394 2.11 -14.51 -6.00
CA ARG A 394 1.65 -15.90 -5.94
C ARG A 394 0.33 -15.93 -5.19
N GLY A 395 -0.69 -16.55 -5.76
CA GLY A 395 -2.01 -16.68 -5.15
C GLY A 395 -2.49 -18.12 -5.22
N HIS A 396 -3.09 -18.58 -4.13
CA HIS A 396 -3.64 -19.93 -4.04
C HIS A 396 -5.06 -19.96 -4.62
N HIS A 397 -5.20 -20.53 -5.81
CA HIS A 397 -6.50 -20.76 -6.40
C HIS A 397 -7.19 -21.93 -5.69
N ALA A 398 -8.43 -21.75 -5.26
CA ALA A 398 -9.16 -22.79 -4.52
C ALA A 398 -9.32 -24.12 -5.28
N GLU A 399 -9.29 -24.05 -6.61
CA GLU A 399 -9.39 -25.17 -7.54
C GLU A 399 -8.69 -24.79 -8.85
N ILE A 400 -8.00 -25.74 -9.50
CA ILE A 400 -7.36 -25.52 -10.81
C ILE A 400 -7.53 -26.72 -11.76
N GLY A 401 -8.56 -27.54 -11.53
CA GLY A 401 -8.83 -28.80 -12.21
C GLY A 401 -8.44 -30.04 -11.39
N GLY A 402 -8.07 -31.10 -12.09
CA GLY A 402 -7.56 -32.34 -11.49
C GLY A 402 -8.62 -33.42 -11.29
N LEU A 403 -8.24 -34.57 -10.74
CA LEU A 403 -9.12 -35.74 -10.59
C LEU A 403 -10.33 -35.50 -9.67
N THR A 404 -10.12 -34.76 -8.59
CA THR A 404 -11.14 -34.49 -7.56
C THR A 404 -11.31 -32.99 -7.34
N PRO A 405 -12.52 -32.51 -7.01
CA PRO A 405 -12.70 -31.11 -6.61
C PRO A 405 -11.80 -30.74 -5.44
N GLY A 406 -11.20 -29.54 -5.49
CA GLY A 406 -10.31 -29.02 -4.46
C GLY A 406 -8.87 -28.82 -4.95
N SER A 407 -7.96 -28.67 -3.99
CA SER A 407 -6.59 -28.19 -4.22
C SER A 407 -5.59 -29.31 -4.58
N MET A 408 -5.61 -30.46 -3.88
CA MET A 408 -4.60 -31.52 -4.05
C MET A 408 -5.24 -32.93 -4.04
N PRO A 409 -5.39 -33.60 -5.20
CA PRO A 409 -5.90 -34.97 -5.23
C PRO A 409 -4.92 -35.97 -4.61
N ALA A 410 -5.32 -36.65 -3.53
CA ALA A 410 -4.45 -37.53 -2.75
C ALA A 410 -3.96 -38.79 -3.49
N SER A 411 -4.61 -39.15 -4.60
CA SER A 411 -4.30 -40.35 -5.41
C SER A 411 -3.58 -40.03 -6.72
N SER A 412 -3.06 -38.80 -6.88
CA SER A 412 -2.26 -38.41 -8.04
C SER A 412 -0.97 -39.23 -8.12
N THR A 413 -0.67 -39.74 -9.31
CA THR A 413 0.58 -40.44 -9.65
C THR A 413 1.35 -39.75 -10.77
N HIS A 414 0.75 -38.72 -11.37
CA HIS A 414 1.31 -37.91 -12.44
C HIS A 414 0.72 -36.49 -12.35
N ILE A 415 1.50 -35.48 -12.74
CA ILE A 415 1.15 -34.06 -12.52
C ILE A 415 -0.14 -33.63 -13.25
N ASP A 416 -0.45 -34.24 -14.40
CA ASP A 416 -1.67 -33.95 -15.14
C ASP A 416 -2.93 -34.35 -14.36
N HIS A 417 -2.84 -35.26 -13.38
CA HIS A 417 -3.94 -35.62 -12.49
C HIS A 417 -4.30 -34.49 -11.51
N GLU A 418 -3.41 -33.52 -11.32
CA GLU A 418 -3.55 -32.46 -10.31
C GLU A 418 -4.23 -31.20 -10.85
N GLY A 419 -4.34 -31.06 -12.17
CA GLY A 419 -5.08 -29.96 -12.80
C GLY A 419 -4.34 -29.29 -13.96
N VAL A 420 -4.65 -28.01 -14.16
CA VAL A 420 -4.12 -27.20 -15.25
C VAL A 420 -2.73 -26.69 -14.88
N LEU A 421 -1.77 -26.97 -15.75
CA LEU A 421 -0.38 -26.52 -15.64
C LEU A 421 -0.17 -25.26 -16.48
N PHE A 422 0.18 -24.16 -15.81
CA PHE A 422 0.75 -22.96 -16.42
C PHE A 422 2.27 -23.12 -16.48
N ASP A 423 2.76 -23.59 -17.62
CA ASP A 423 4.19 -23.69 -17.90
C ASP A 423 4.67 -22.48 -18.71
N ASN A 424 5.10 -21.42 -18.01
CA ASN A 424 5.53 -20.14 -18.60
C ASN A 424 4.49 -19.57 -19.58
N TRP A 425 3.24 -19.49 -19.11
CA TRP A 425 2.11 -19.05 -19.90
C TRP A 425 2.10 -17.52 -20.03
N LEU A 426 2.05 -17.00 -21.26
CA LEU A 426 1.89 -15.56 -21.48
C LEU A 426 0.44 -15.15 -21.16
N LEU A 427 0.22 -14.52 -20.01
CA LEU A 427 -1.08 -14.06 -19.53
C LEU A 427 -1.50 -12.75 -20.19
N ALA A 428 -0.60 -11.79 -20.31
CA ALA A 428 -0.91 -10.48 -20.88
C ALA A 428 0.23 -10.00 -21.79
N ARG A 429 -0.14 -9.20 -22.80
CA ARG A 429 0.77 -8.56 -23.74
C ARG A 429 0.10 -7.32 -24.31
N ASP A 430 0.88 -6.28 -24.60
CA ASP A 430 0.41 -5.02 -25.20
C ASP A 430 -0.74 -4.38 -24.37
N GLY A 431 -0.65 -4.49 -23.04
CA GLY A 431 -1.66 -3.99 -22.10
C GLY A 431 -2.99 -4.75 -22.12
N ARG A 432 -3.04 -5.93 -22.76
CA ARG A 432 -4.24 -6.76 -22.90
C ARG A 432 -4.07 -8.11 -22.21
N PHE A 433 -5.02 -8.43 -21.33
CA PHE A 433 -5.15 -9.76 -20.78
C PHE A 433 -5.63 -10.74 -21.87
N ARG A 434 -4.91 -11.85 -22.05
CA ARG A 434 -5.21 -12.93 -23.00
C ARG A 434 -6.27 -13.86 -22.42
N GLU A 435 -7.42 -13.28 -22.10
CA GLU A 435 -8.48 -13.92 -21.33
C GLU A 435 -9.08 -15.13 -22.05
N GLU A 436 -9.40 -14.97 -23.34
CA GLU A 436 -9.98 -16.05 -24.14
C GLU A 436 -9.01 -17.24 -24.26
N GLU A 437 -7.73 -16.97 -24.49
CA GLU A 437 -6.72 -18.03 -24.57
C GLU A 437 -6.47 -18.69 -23.22
N THR A 438 -6.47 -17.92 -22.14
CA THR A 438 -6.30 -18.44 -20.78
C THR A 438 -7.51 -19.26 -20.36
N ARG A 439 -8.73 -18.82 -20.69
CA ARG A 439 -9.97 -19.60 -20.52
C ARG A 439 -9.89 -20.90 -21.29
N LYS A 440 -9.43 -20.86 -22.55
CA LYS A 440 -9.25 -22.07 -23.35
C LYS A 440 -8.26 -23.03 -22.71
N LEU A 441 -7.14 -22.55 -22.18
CA LEU A 441 -6.18 -23.39 -21.43
C LEU A 441 -6.86 -24.07 -20.23
N LEU A 442 -7.58 -23.30 -19.41
CA LEU A 442 -8.29 -23.79 -18.23
C LEU A 442 -9.36 -24.83 -18.55
N THR A 443 -10.04 -24.70 -19.69
CA THR A 443 -11.19 -25.54 -20.09
C THR A 443 -10.83 -26.72 -21.00
N SER A 444 -9.63 -26.74 -21.58
CA SER A 444 -9.19 -27.78 -22.53
C SER A 444 -8.14 -28.74 -21.99
N ALA A 445 -7.65 -28.53 -20.76
CA ALA A 445 -6.78 -29.48 -20.09
C ALA A 445 -7.47 -30.85 -19.91
N ARG A 446 -6.67 -31.92 -19.75
CA ARG A 446 -7.18 -33.29 -19.55
C ARG A 446 -8.16 -33.39 -18.38
N TYR A 447 -7.86 -32.68 -17.30
CA TYR A 447 -8.74 -32.48 -16.16
C TYR A 447 -8.93 -30.97 -15.97
N PRO A 448 -9.90 -30.38 -16.68
CA PRO A 448 -10.06 -28.93 -16.76
C PRO A 448 -10.50 -28.34 -15.42
N SER A 449 -10.28 -27.03 -15.27
CA SER A 449 -10.83 -26.26 -14.16
C SER A 449 -12.35 -26.39 -14.13
N ARG A 450 -12.88 -26.50 -12.91
CA ARG A 450 -14.33 -26.56 -12.65
C ARG A 450 -14.95 -25.18 -12.49
N ASP A 451 -14.13 -24.16 -12.23
CA ASP A 451 -14.54 -22.78 -12.06
C ASP A 451 -13.56 -21.81 -12.75
N PRO A 452 -13.51 -21.82 -14.10
CA PRO A 452 -12.60 -20.97 -14.84
C PRO A 452 -12.89 -19.47 -14.65
N ASP A 453 -14.10 -19.08 -14.27
CA ASP A 453 -14.47 -17.68 -14.04
C ASP A 453 -13.76 -17.12 -12.80
N THR A 454 -13.76 -17.87 -11.70
CA THR A 454 -13.00 -17.52 -10.49
C THR A 454 -11.50 -17.55 -10.74
N ASN A 455 -10.97 -18.55 -11.47
CA ASN A 455 -9.54 -18.57 -11.82
C ASN A 455 -9.13 -17.32 -12.60
N LEU A 456 -9.91 -16.92 -13.61
CA LEU A 456 -9.62 -15.71 -14.40
C LEU A 456 -9.73 -14.44 -13.54
N ALA A 457 -10.68 -14.38 -12.60
CA ALA A 457 -10.80 -13.24 -11.68
C ALA A 457 -9.57 -13.09 -10.78
N ASP A 458 -9.09 -14.17 -10.18
CA ASP A 458 -7.88 -14.16 -9.36
C ASP A 458 -6.63 -13.79 -10.18
N LEU A 459 -6.52 -14.31 -11.42
CA LEU A 459 -5.43 -13.91 -12.33
C LEU A 459 -5.47 -12.42 -12.68
N ARG A 460 -6.67 -11.83 -12.86
CA ARG A 460 -6.81 -10.37 -13.06
C ARG A 460 -6.37 -9.60 -11.81
N ALA A 461 -6.73 -10.07 -10.62
CA ALA A 461 -6.30 -9.46 -9.36
C ALA A 461 -4.75 -9.49 -9.20
N GLN A 462 -4.12 -10.61 -9.56
CA GLN A 462 -2.66 -10.73 -9.58
C GLN A 462 -1.98 -9.80 -10.60
N ILE A 463 -2.55 -9.67 -11.81
CA ILE A 463 -2.07 -8.70 -12.81
C ILE A 463 -2.16 -7.26 -12.26
N ALA A 464 -3.27 -6.91 -11.60
CA ALA A 464 -3.44 -5.58 -11.00
C ALA A 464 -2.46 -5.33 -9.86
N ALA A 465 -2.21 -6.33 -9.01
CA ALA A 465 -1.22 -6.27 -7.95
C ALA A 465 0.20 -6.04 -8.50
N ASN A 466 0.59 -6.78 -9.53
CA ASN A 466 1.88 -6.58 -10.19
C ASN A 466 1.98 -5.20 -10.85
N ALA A 467 0.93 -4.72 -11.51
CA ALA A 467 0.91 -3.37 -12.08
C ALA A 467 1.13 -2.30 -11.01
N LYS A 468 0.55 -2.48 -9.81
CA LYS A 468 0.82 -1.61 -8.65
C LYS A 468 2.30 -1.66 -8.23
N GLY A 469 2.89 -2.85 -8.20
CA GLY A 469 4.32 -3.03 -7.92
C GLY A 469 5.21 -2.29 -8.92
N VAL A 470 4.93 -2.44 -10.23
CA VAL A 470 5.65 -1.72 -11.29
C VAL A 470 5.61 -0.20 -11.09
N ALA A 471 4.43 0.33 -10.77
CA ALA A 471 4.26 1.77 -10.54
C ALA A 471 5.07 2.27 -9.33
N GLU A 472 5.09 1.52 -8.21
CA GLU A 472 5.85 1.92 -7.03
C GLU A 472 7.37 1.80 -7.22
N VAL A 473 7.85 0.78 -7.95
CA VAL A 473 9.26 0.66 -8.32
C VAL A 473 9.69 1.88 -9.14
N ARG A 474 8.88 2.29 -10.12
CA ARG A 474 9.17 3.48 -10.94
C ARG A 474 9.19 4.75 -10.13
N ALA A 475 8.20 4.96 -9.27
CA ALA A 475 8.16 6.13 -8.41
C ALA A 475 9.39 6.21 -7.49
N MET A 476 9.91 5.07 -7.03
CA MET A 476 11.15 5.01 -6.25
C MET A 476 12.38 5.35 -7.09
N ILE A 477 12.49 4.82 -8.31
CA ILE A 477 13.58 5.13 -9.25
C ILE A 477 13.56 6.62 -9.63
N ASP A 478 12.39 7.17 -9.94
CA ASP A 478 12.22 8.59 -10.28
C ASP A 478 12.65 9.52 -9.14
N HIS A 479 12.50 9.07 -7.89
CA HIS A 479 12.85 9.86 -6.71
C HIS A 479 14.33 9.77 -6.32
N PHE A 480 14.89 8.55 -6.30
CA PHE A 480 16.25 8.31 -5.78
C PHE A 480 17.32 8.14 -6.85
N GLY A 481 16.95 7.90 -8.11
CA GLY A 481 17.87 7.52 -9.17
C GLY A 481 18.13 6.02 -9.21
N LEU A 482 18.23 5.46 -10.42
CA LEU A 482 18.36 4.01 -10.64
C LEU A 482 19.63 3.42 -10.01
N ASP A 483 20.75 4.12 -10.14
CA ASP A 483 22.06 3.74 -9.62
C ASP A 483 22.04 3.58 -8.10
N VAL A 484 21.41 4.53 -7.41
CA VAL A 484 21.22 4.50 -5.95
C VAL A 484 20.32 3.33 -5.56
N VAL A 485 19.16 3.18 -6.20
CA VAL A 485 18.22 2.09 -5.89
C VAL A 485 18.89 0.72 -6.04
N GLN A 486 19.62 0.50 -7.15
CA GLN A 486 20.32 -0.77 -7.38
C GLN A 486 21.49 -0.99 -6.43
N ALA A 487 22.20 0.07 -6.02
CA ALA A 487 23.26 -0.05 -5.03
C ALA A 487 22.69 -0.50 -3.67
N TYR A 488 21.64 0.16 -3.19
CA TYR A 488 21.02 -0.21 -1.92
C TYR A 488 20.28 -1.55 -1.96
N MET A 489 19.72 -1.94 -3.10
CA MET A 489 19.23 -3.31 -3.31
C MET A 489 20.31 -4.35 -2.99
N ARG A 490 21.51 -4.18 -3.57
CA ARG A 490 22.65 -5.07 -3.30
C ARG A 490 23.08 -5.01 -1.84
N HIS A 491 23.19 -3.81 -1.25
CA HIS A 491 23.55 -3.68 0.16
C HIS A 491 22.56 -4.39 1.09
N VAL A 492 21.26 -4.37 0.77
CA VAL A 492 20.23 -5.10 1.54
C VAL A 492 20.42 -6.61 1.41
N GLN A 493 20.67 -7.10 0.20
CA GLN A 493 20.94 -8.53 -0.06
C GLN A 493 22.23 -8.99 0.64
N ASP A 494 23.32 -8.24 0.55
CA ASP A 494 24.61 -8.51 1.20
C ASP A 494 24.46 -8.56 2.73
N ASN A 495 23.70 -7.62 3.30
CA ASN A 495 23.41 -7.60 4.73
C ASN A 495 22.56 -8.81 5.16
N ALA A 496 21.59 -9.23 4.35
CA ALA A 496 20.79 -10.42 4.61
C ALA A 496 21.64 -11.70 4.55
N GLU A 497 22.53 -11.81 3.55
CA GLU A 497 23.49 -12.91 3.43
C GLU A 497 24.40 -12.99 4.66
N GLU A 498 25.03 -11.88 5.05
CA GLU A 498 25.92 -11.83 6.22
C GLU A 498 25.17 -12.16 7.51
N ALA A 499 23.91 -11.73 7.66
CA ALA A 499 23.08 -12.10 8.81
C ALA A 499 22.85 -13.62 8.88
N VAL A 500 22.53 -14.27 7.76
CA VAL A 500 22.38 -15.73 7.69
C VAL A 500 23.71 -16.44 7.94
N ARG A 501 24.82 -15.97 7.36
CA ARG A 501 26.16 -16.54 7.58
C ARG A 501 26.54 -16.54 9.06
N ARG A 502 26.25 -15.47 9.81
CA ARG A 502 26.47 -15.40 11.26
C ARG A 502 25.67 -16.42 12.07
N VAL A 503 24.49 -16.79 11.58
CA VAL A 503 23.68 -17.87 12.18
C VAL A 503 24.31 -19.22 11.87
N ILE A 504 24.68 -19.47 10.61
CA ILE A 504 25.34 -20.71 10.18
C ILE A 504 26.65 -20.95 10.97
N ASP A 505 27.44 -19.90 11.22
CA ASP A 505 28.68 -19.98 12.03
C ASP A 505 28.45 -20.56 13.45
N ARG A 506 27.21 -20.50 13.97
CA ARG A 506 26.83 -21.01 15.29
C ARG A 506 26.14 -22.38 15.25
N LEU A 507 25.85 -22.91 14.06
CA LEU A 507 25.22 -24.22 13.92
C LEU A 507 26.23 -25.36 14.14
N HIS A 508 25.68 -26.51 14.50
CA HIS A 508 26.40 -27.76 14.71
C HIS A 508 25.78 -28.83 13.82
N ASP A 509 26.60 -29.79 13.40
CA ASP A 509 26.11 -30.96 12.68
C ASP A 509 24.96 -31.61 13.45
N GLY A 510 23.88 -31.86 12.74
CA GLY A 510 22.67 -32.45 13.30
C GLY A 510 22.13 -33.57 12.43
N GLU A 511 21.60 -34.60 13.07
CA GLU A 511 20.80 -35.63 12.41
C GLU A 511 19.47 -35.73 13.15
N ASN A 512 18.38 -35.82 12.40
CA ASN A 512 17.05 -36.04 12.94
C ASN A 512 16.28 -37.02 12.05
N ARG A 513 15.35 -37.75 12.65
CA ARG A 513 14.50 -38.72 11.95
C ARG A 513 13.07 -38.44 12.37
N ASN A 514 12.25 -38.02 11.42
CA ASN A 514 10.81 -37.84 11.64
C ASN A 514 10.05 -39.02 11.04
N GLU A 515 9.18 -39.65 11.82
CA GLU A 515 8.33 -40.74 11.38
C GLU A 515 6.90 -40.22 11.23
N MET A 516 6.39 -40.30 10.01
CA MET A 516 5.06 -39.80 9.63
C MET A 516 3.99 -40.84 9.99
N ASP A 517 2.73 -40.41 10.09
CA ASP A 517 1.58 -41.29 10.38
C ASP A 517 1.41 -42.45 9.37
N SER A 518 1.95 -42.29 8.15
CA SER A 518 1.98 -43.32 7.11
C SER A 518 3.05 -44.41 7.34
N GLY A 519 3.89 -44.27 8.37
CA GLY A 519 5.09 -45.09 8.59
C GLY A 519 6.26 -44.68 7.70
N ALA A 520 6.10 -43.65 6.85
CA ALA A 520 7.21 -43.08 6.09
C ALA A 520 8.19 -42.37 7.04
N VAL A 521 9.47 -42.50 6.74
CA VAL A 521 10.54 -41.96 7.57
C VAL A 521 11.28 -40.91 6.75
N ILE A 522 11.34 -39.69 7.27
CA ILE A 522 12.12 -38.60 6.69
C ILE A 522 13.39 -38.42 7.54
N PRO A 523 14.52 -39.03 7.14
CA PRO A 523 15.81 -38.72 7.73
C PRO A 523 16.28 -37.36 7.19
N ALA A 524 16.68 -36.47 8.10
CA ALA A 524 17.30 -35.19 7.77
C ALA A 524 18.68 -35.13 8.42
N ARG A 525 19.70 -34.78 7.63
CA ARG A 525 21.06 -34.55 8.10
C ARG A 525 21.46 -33.16 7.67
N PHE A 526 21.99 -32.38 8.61
CA PHE A 526 22.41 -30.99 8.42
C PHE A 526 23.91 -30.89 8.71
N PRO A 527 24.79 -31.22 7.75
CA PRO A 527 26.22 -31.03 7.90
C PRO A 527 26.56 -29.54 7.82
N CYS A 528 27.33 -29.01 8.79
CA CYS A 528 27.75 -27.61 8.79
C CYS A 528 29.18 -27.49 8.25
N ASP A 529 29.37 -27.00 7.02
CA ASP A 529 30.71 -26.67 6.51
C ASP A 529 31.20 -25.33 7.08
N ARG A 530 31.92 -25.43 8.19
CA ARG A 530 32.52 -24.28 8.89
C ARG A 530 33.65 -23.59 8.11
N ALA A 531 34.24 -24.25 7.12
CA ALA A 531 35.38 -23.72 6.37
C ALA A 531 34.95 -22.81 5.20
N ASN A 532 33.86 -23.18 4.52
CA ASN A 532 33.37 -22.43 3.35
C ASN A 532 32.13 -21.56 3.63
N ARG A 533 31.45 -21.77 4.76
CA ARG A 533 30.23 -21.05 5.15
C ARG A 533 28.97 -21.23 4.24
N PRO A 534 28.74 -22.33 3.49
CA PRO A 534 27.38 -22.73 3.15
C PRO A 534 26.93 -23.90 4.05
N ALA A 535 25.65 -23.91 4.40
CA ALA A 535 24.98 -25.12 4.87
C ALA A 535 24.30 -25.75 3.64
N GLU A 536 24.64 -27.00 3.31
CA GLU A 536 23.93 -27.81 2.30
C GLU A 536 22.78 -28.60 2.93
#